data_AF-A0A8S0H786-F1
#
_entry.id   AF-A0A8S0H786-F1
#
_cell.length_a   1.000
_cell.length_b   1.000
_cell.length_c   1.000
_cell.angle_alpha   90.00
_cell.angle_beta   90.00
_cell.angle_gamma   90.00
#
_symmetry.space_group_name_H-M   'P 1'
#
loop_
_entity.id
_entity.type
_entity.pdbx_description
1 polymer ?
#
loop_
_entity_poly.entity_id
_entity_poly.type
_entity_poly.pdbx_seq_one_letter_code
_entity_poly.pdbx_strand_id
1 'polypeptide(L)'
;MDQIGNYVLYLIMLCAVLGAFAAIYDSERGLGKEFMEGIHATGYIFVPAAGIMASIPYLTVVIETVFGPFFNSLGADPALAATMIIASDMGGYQLASALAASKEALVMALITGFMGGATIVFSIPMGLAMLDKRDHKYMALGIMSGILTIPVGVMIASLILAFSNPQVRELVSTSGEASYQLALGLGSIFANLLPILIFVVALALGLRFLPDMMIKGFIIFGRAMDAAIKLVLVFSIVEYFTGPSPRCSAAGASTRSSPTQRTRPAPWKPPATSASCWPAPSPWSTCCASTWASPWKTSAARSASAR
;
A
#
# COMPACT_ATOMS: atom_id res chain seq x y z
N MET A 1 15.12 -1.60 -21.42
CA MET A 1 14.87 -1.67 -19.96
C MET A 1 14.06 -2.92 -19.59
N ASP A 2 13.09 -3.35 -20.41
CA ASP A 2 12.18 -4.48 -20.09
C ASP A 2 12.84 -5.86 -19.96
N GLN A 3 13.93 -6.10 -20.70
CA GLN A 3 14.65 -7.38 -20.68
C GLN A 3 15.32 -7.65 -19.32
N ILE A 4 15.87 -6.61 -18.67
CA ILE A 4 16.58 -6.73 -17.38
C ILE A 4 15.62 -7.18 -16.28
N GLY A 5 14.42 -6.58 -16.22
CA GLY A 5 13.39 -6.96 -15.26
C GLY A 5 12.98 -8.43 -15.42
N ASN A 6 12.81 -8.89 -16.66
CA ASN A 6 12.48 -10.29 -16.94
C ASN A 6 13.60 -11.24 -16.48
N TYR A 7 14.87 -10.91 -16.69
CA TYR A 7 15.98 -11.74 -16.22
C TYR A 7 16.05 -11.84 -14.69
N VAL A 8 15.85 -10.72 -13.98
CA VAL A 8 15.80 -10.73 -12.51
C VAL A 8 14.62 -11.57 -12.02
N LEU A 9 13.46 -11.47 -12.68
CA LEU A 9 12.28 -12.25 -12.32
C LEU A 9 12.51 -13.76 -12.54
N TYR A 10 13.15 -14.16 -13.66
CA TYR A 10 13.52 -15.55 -13.89
C TYR A 10 14.53 -16.08 -12.86
N LEU A 11 15.50 -15.26 -12.45
CA LEU A 11 16.46 -15.63 -11.41
C LEU A 11 15.75 -15.89 -10.07
N ILE A 12 14.87 -14.98 -9.63
CA ILE A 12 14.10 -15.13 -8.39
C ILE A 12 13.23 -16.40 -8.47
N MET A 13 12.63 -16.68 -9.63
CA MET A 13 11.80 -17.86 -9.80
C MET A 13 12.60 -19.16 -9.77
N LEU A 14 13.80 -19.18 -10.34
CA LEU A 14 14.72 -20.30 -10.22
C LEU A 14 15.11 -20.55 -8.75
N CYS A 15 15.45 -19.49 -8.01
CA CYS A 15 15.73 -19.61 -6.57
C CYS A 15 14.54 -20.12 -5.77
N ALA A 16 13.31 -19.68 -6.08
CA ALA A 16 12.10 -20.13 -5.42
C ALA A 16 11.83 -21.63 -5.66
N VAL A 17 12.01 -22.10 -6.91
CA VAL A 17 11.86 -23.52 -7.26
C VAL A 17 12.91 -24.38 -6.55
N LEU A 18 14.18 -23.94 -6.55
CA LEU A 18 15.26 -24.63 -5.82
C LEU A 18 15.00 -24.65 -4.31
N GLY A 19 14.51 -23.54 -3.74
CA GLY A 19 14.13 -23.44 -2.34
C GLY A 19 12.99 -24.40 -1.97
N ALA A 20 11.98 -24.52 -2.83
CA ALA A 20 10.89 -25.46 -2.64
C ALA A 20 11.37 -26.92 -2.67
N PHE A 21 12.22 -27.29 -3.64
CA PHE A 21 12.80 -28.64 -3.67
C PHE A 21 13.69 -28.93 -2.46
N ALA A 22 14.49 -27.94 -2.04
CA ALA A 22 15.31 -28.06 -0.84
C ALA A 22 14.46 -28.26 0.41
N ALA A 23 13.36 -27.52 0.56
CA ALA A 23 12.45 -27.64 1.70
C ALA A 23 11.67 -28.96 1.72
N ILE A 24 11.37 -29.55 0.56
CA ILE A 24 10.76 -30.89 0.47
C ILE A 24 11.76 -31.98 0.89
N TYR A 25 13.04 -31.82 0.55
CA TYR A 25 14.08 -32.78 0.90
C TYR A 25 14.48 -32.70 2.38
N ASP A 26 14.73 -31.49 2.88
CA ASP A 26 15.09 -31.22 4.27
C ASP A 26 14.67 -29.78 4.65
N SER A 27 13.64 -29.67 5.48
CA SER A 27 13.11 -28.38 5.95
C SER A 27 13.85 -27.83 7.18
N GLU A 28 14.73 -28.61 7.80
CA GLU A 28 15.41 -28.23 9.05
C GLU A 28 16.85 -27.76 8.84
N ARG A 29 17.46 -28.06 7.69
CA ARG A 29 18.87 -27.70 7.42
C ARG A 29 19.08 -27.05 6.06
N GLY A 30 20.14 -26.23 5.99
CA GLY A 30 20.62 -25.62 4.76
C GLY A 30 19.56 -24.75 4.07
N LEU A 31 19.43 -24.92 2.76
CA LEU A 31 18.63 -24.05 1.90
C LEU A 31 17.11 -24.20 2.11
N GLY A 32 16.65 -25.38 2.54
CA GLY A 32 15.25 -25.63 2.84
C GLY A 32 14.77 -24.92 4.11
N LYS A 33 15.63 -24.83 5.13
CA LYS A 33 15.36 -24.07 6.35
C LYS A 33 15.15 -22.58 6.07
N GLU A 34 16.08 -21.94 5.36
CA GLU A 34 15.98 -20.52 5.01
C GLU A 34 14.74 -20.21 4.15
N PHE A 35 14.39 -21.14 3.24
CA PHE A 35 13.15 -21.03 2.47
C PHE A 35 11.91 -21.05 3.38
N MET A 36 11.84 -21.99 4.32
CA MET A 36 10.73 -22.09 5.28
C MET A 36 10.65 -20.89 6.24
N GLU A 37 11.79 -20.37 6.71
CA GLU A 37 11.82 -19.14 7.51
C GLU A 37 11.26 -17.94 6.72
N GLY A 38 11.57 -17.82 5.43
CA GLY A 38 10.97 -16.82 4.55
C GLY A 38 9.44 -16.97 4.41
N ILE A 39 8.94 -18.20 4.26
CA ILE A 39 7.49 -18.47 4.25
C ILE A 39 6.85 -18.09 5.59
N HIS A 40 7.47 -18.42 6.72
CA HIS A 40 6.96 -18.06 8.04
C HIS A 40 6.96 -16.53 8.27
N ALA A 41 7.97 -15.82 7.75
CA ALA A 41 8.03 -14.35 7.80
C ALA A 41 6.84 -13.68 7.10
N THR A 42 6.27 -14.33 6.07
CA THR A 42 5.09 -13.83 5.35
C THR A 42 3.89 -13.63 6.29
N GLY A 43 3.73 -14.47 7.32
CA GLY A 43 2.66 -14.33 8.30
C GLY A 43 2.74 -13.03 9.11
N TYR A 44 3.95 -12.62 9.52
CA TYR A 44 4.17 -11.38 10.26
C TYR A 44 3.92 -10.13 9.40
N ILE A 45 4.22 -10.21 8.11
CA ILE A 45 4.04 -9.13 7.13
C ILE A 45 2.57 -9.00 6.68
N PHE A 46 1.85 -10.13 6.63
CA PHE A 46 0.47 -10.18 6.14
C PHE A 46 -0.48 -9.31 6.94
N VAL A 47 -0.43 -9.36 8.28
CA VAL A 47 -1.39 -8.66 9.14
C VAL A 47 -1.32 -7.13 8.95
N PRO A 48 -0.14 -6.48 9.01
CA PRO A 48 0.01 -5.06 8.66
C PRO A 48 -0.48 -4.72 7.25
N ALA A 49 -0.08 -5.48 6.24
CA ALA A 49 -0.43 -5.19 4.86
C ALA A 49 -1.95 -5.29 4.62
N ALA A 50 -2.58 -6.39 5.04
CA ALA A 50 -4.00 -6.62 4.87
C ALA A 50 -4.86 -5.62 5.68
N GLY A 51 -4.47 -5.34 6.93
CA GLY A 51 -5.21 -4.40 7.78
C GLY A 51 -5.18 -2.97 7.25
N ILE A 52 -4.03 -2.53 6.74
CA ILE A 52 -3.92 -1.19 6.14
C ILE A 52 -4.71 -1.10 4.84
N MET A 53 -4.64 -2.11 3.97
CA MET A 53 -5.43 -2.15 2.75
C MET A 53 -6.94 -2.12 3.02
N ALA A 54 -7.40 -2.84 4.05
CA ALA A 54 -8.80 -2.80 4.48
C ALA A 54 -9.21 -1.43 5.06
N SER A 55 -8.25 -0.69 5.64
CA SER A 55 -8.47 0.61 6.24
C SER A 55 -8.49 1.80 5.26
N ILE A 56 -8.03 1.61 4.01
CA ILE A 56 -7.94 2.68 2.99
C ILE A 56 -9.18 3.58 2.92
N PRO A 57 -10.43 3.05 2.75
CA PRO A 57 -11.59 3.93 2.58
C PRO A 57 -11.85 4.83 3.79
N TYR A 58 -11.54 4.36 5.00
CA TYR A 58 -11.69 5.15 6.22
C TYR A 58 -10.55 6.15 6.39
N LEU A 59 -9.33 5.76 6.03
CA LEU A 59 -8.16 6.63 6.10
C LEU A 59 -8.27 7.82 5.16
N THR A 60 -8.82 7.65 3.94
CA THR A 60 -9.08 8.76 3.01
C THR A 60 -9.88 9.87 3.68
N VAL A 61 -11.02 9.53 4.30
CA VAL A 61 -11.91 10.52 4.93
C VAL A 61 -11.23 11.23 6.09
N VAL A 62 -10.51 10.49 6.93
CA VAL A 62 -9.78 11.06 8.08
C VAL A 62 -8.69 12.01 7.59
N ILE A 63 -7.94 11.62 6.57
CA ILE A 63 -6.83 12.43 6.05
C ILE A 63 -7.35 13.71 5.40
N GLU A 64 -8.40 13.64 4.57
CA GLU A 64 -9.02 14.81 3.97
C GLU A 64 -9.55 15.79 5.00
N THR A 65 -10.18 15.28 6.06
CA THR A 65 -10.84 16.12 7.07
C THR A 65 -9.84 16.73 8.05
N VAL A 66 -8.86 15.96 8.50
CA VAL A 66 -7.94 16.36 9.58
C VAL A 66 -6.67 16.99 9.02
N PHE A 67 -6.03 16.33 8.05
CA PHE A 67 -4.71 16.74 7.54
C PHE A 67 -4.79 17.59 6.27
N GLY A 68 -5.86 17.45 5.48
CA GLY A 68 -6.10 18.24 4.27
C GLY A 68 -6.03 19.76 4.50
N PRO A 69 -6.76 20.34 5.47
CA PRO A 69 -6.72 21.78 5.73
C PRO A 69 -5.33 22.28 6.13
N PHE A 70 -4.60 21.49 6.92
CA PHE A 70 -3.25 21.85 7.36
C PHE A 70 -2.27 21.86 6.19
N PHE A 71 -2.29 20.84 5.33
CA PHE A 71 -1.40 20.76 4.16
C PHE A 71 -1.73 21.84 3.13
N ASN A 72 -3.01 22.06 2.84
CA ASN A 72 -3.45 23.14 1.96
C ASN A 72 -3.03 24.53 2.47
N SER A 73 -3.05 24.77 3.79
CA SER A 73 -2.61 26.04 4.38
C SER A 73 -1.12 26.32 4.16
N LEU A 74 -0.31 25.27 4.03
CA LEU A 74 1.13 25.34 3.78
C LEU A 74 1.47 25.30 2.28
N GLY A 75 0.46 25.26 1.40
CA GLY A 75 0.66 25.11 -0.05
C GLY A 75 1.11 23.70 -0.47
N ALA A 76 0.95 22.71 0.41
CA ALA A 76 1.28 21.32 0.16
C ALA A 76 0.04 20.51 -0.22
N ASP A 77 0.22 19.50 -1.06
CA ASP A 77 -0.83 18.60 -1.49
C ASP A 77 -1.18 17.57 -0.39
N PRO A 78 -2.48 17.36 -0.08
CA PRO A 78 -2.91 16.38 0.92
C PRO A 78 -2.45 14.94 0.66
N ALA A 79 -2.17 14.57 -0.59
CA ALA A 79 -1.65 13.25 -0.94
C ALA A 79 -0.29 12.96 -0.29
N LEU A 80 0.53 14.00 -0.03
CA LEU A 80 1.78 13.82 0.72
C LEU A 80 1.53 13.49 2.18
N ALA A 81 0.48 14.04 2.79
CA ALA A 81 0.10 13.69 4.16
C ALA A 81 -0.27 12.21 4.28
N ALA A 82 -1.05 11.72 3.32
CA ALA A 82 -1.46 10.33 3.25
C ALA A 82 -0.27 9.38 3.10
N THR A 83 0.59 9.66 2.12
CA THR A 83 1.70 8.76 1.78
C THR A 83 2.86 8.86 2.77
N MET A 84 3.04 9.97 3.46
CA MET A 84 4.01 10.06 4.55
C MET A 84 3.78 8.98 5.61
N ILE A 85 2.52 8.63 5.87
CA ILE A 85 2.14 7.60 6.86
C ILE A 85 1.99 6.24 6.16
N ILE A 86 1.37 6.18 5.00
CA ILE A 86 0.96 4.92 4.36
C ILE A 86 1.85 4.59 3.17
N ALA A 87 2.44 3.40 3.19
CA ALA A 87 3.32 2.93 2.13
C ALA A 87 2.58 2.78 0.80
N SER A 88 3.23 3.16 -0.30
CA SER A 88 2.63 3.18 -1.63
C SER A 88 2.19 1.79 -2.12
N ASP A 89 2.92 0.75 -1.71
CA ASP A 89 2.66 -0.67 -1.99
C ASP A 89 1.60 -1.30 -1.08
N MET A 90 1.22 -0.64 0.03
CA MET A 90 0.20 -1.11 0.98
C MET A 90 -1.14 -0.37 0.85
N GLY A 91 -1.41 0.25 -0.31
CA GLY A 91 -2.63 1.03 -0.53
C GLY A 91 -2.42 2.54 -0.63
N GLY A 92 -1.21 3.03 -0.33
CA GLY A 92 -0.87 4.44 -0.40
C GLY A 92 -0.97 5.01 -1.81
N TYR A 93 -0.74 4.20 -2.85
CA TYR A 93 -0.96 4.63 -4.24
C TYR A 93 -2.43 4.97 -4.52
N GLN A 94 -3.35 4.09 -4.13
CA GLN A 94 -4.79 4.28 -4.35
C GLN A 94 -5.27 5.51 -3.59
N LEU A 95 -4.82 5.67 -2.36
CA LEU A 95 -5.10 6.83 -1.54
C LEU A 95 -4.53 8.13 -2.14
N ALA A 96 -3.26 8.12 -2.56
CA ALA A 96 -2.62 9.27 -3.20
C ALA A 96 -3.33 9.65 -4.51
N SER A 97 -3.75 8.67 -5.30
CA SER A 97 -4.45 8.91 -6.56
C SER A 97 -5.84 9.53 -6.37
N ALA A 98 -6.47 9.32 -5.21
CA ALA A 98 -7.73 9.95 -4.85
C ALA A 98 -7.56 11.39 -4.33
N LEU A 99 -6.43 11.67 -3.67
CA LEU A 99 -6.17 12.95 -2.99
C LEU A 99 -5.38 13.95 -3.83
N ALA A 100 -4.55 13.48 -4.76
CA ALA A 100 -3.61 14.33 -5.46
C ALA A 100 -4.31 15.29 -6.42
N ALA A 101 -3.98 16.58 -6.33
CA ALA A 101 -4.49 17.60 -7.23
C ALA A 101 -3.80 17.60 -8.59
N SER A 102 -2.59 17.05 -8.68
CA SER A 102 -1.77 16.99 -9.89
C SER A 102 -0.96 15.71 -9.96
N LYS A 103 -0.46 15.37 -11.16
CA LYS A 103 0.40 14.18 -11.34
C LYS A 103 1.77 14.36 -10.73
N GLU A 104 2.27 15.60 -10.72
CA GLU A 104 3.49 15.99 -10.02
C GLU A 104 3.34 15.70 -8.53
N ALA A 105 2.24 16.15 -7.92
CA ALA A 105 1.96 15.90 -6.50
C ALA A 105 1.78 14.41 -6.21
N LEU A 106 1.13 13.66 -7.10
CA LEU A 106 1.01 12.21 -6.99
C LEU A 106 2.39 11.54 -6.98
N VAL A 107 3.27 11.86 -7.93
CA VAL A 107 4.62 11.27 -8.00
C VAL A 107 5.44 11.63 -6.77
N MET A 108 5.38 12.89 -6.31
CA MET A 108 6.00 13.33 -5.06
C MET A 108 5.48 12.56 -3.84
N ALA A 109 4.17 12.35 -3.78
CA ALA A 109 3.52 11.56 -2.74
C ALA A 109 4.00 10.09 -2.79
N LEU A 110 4.13 9.48 -3.97
CA LEU A 110 4.66 8.12 -4.08
C LEU A 110 6.10 7.99 -3.58
N ILE A 111 6.98 8.93 -3.95
CA ILE A 111 8.36 8.95 -3.44
C ILE A 111 8.37 9.07 -1.91
N THR A 112 7.53 9.97 -1.40
CA THR A 112 7.35 10.16 0.06
C THR A 112 6.81 8.89 0.71
N GLY A 113 5.91 8.16 0.06
CA GLY A 113 5.35 6.89 0.55
C GLY A 113 6.34 5.75 0.61
N PHE A 114 7.23 5.63 -0.37
CA PHE A 114 8.30 4.63 -0.32
C PHE A 114 9.32 4.90 0.78
N MET A 115 9.54 6.15 1.16
CA MET A 115 10.50 6.50 2.22
C MET A 115 9.85 6.54 3.61
N GLY A 116 8.77 7.29 3.77
CA GLY A 116 8.09 7.50 5.04
C GLY A 116 7.09 6.40 5.36
N GLY A 117 6.14 6.17 4.46
CA GLY A 117 5.04 5.24 4.70
C GLY A 117 5.52 3.81 4.96
N ALA A 118 6.50 3.33 4.18
CA ALA A 118 7.13 2.01 4.41
C ALA A 118 7.89 1.94 5.74
N THR A 119 8.44 3.06 6.22
CA THR A 119 9.12 3.11 7.52
C THR A 119 8.09 3.07 8.65
N ILE A 120 7.04 3.86 8.58
CA ILE A 120 6.06 4.01 9.67
C ILE A 120 5.12 2.81 9.73
N VAL A 121 4.36 2.55 8.66
CA VAL A 121 3.26 1.57 8.69
C VAL A 121 3.75 0.14 8.51
N PHE A 122 4.89 -0.08 7.85
CA PHE A 122 5.44 -1.43 7.69
C PHE A 122 6.53 -1.75 8.72
N SER A 123 7.60 -0.97 8.78
CA SER A 123 8.78 -1.34 9.58
C SER A 123 8.53 -1.31 11.10
N ILE A 124 7.68 -0.41 11.60
CA ILE A 124 7.36 -0.33 13.04
C ILE A 124 6.59 -1.57 13.53
N PRO A 125 5.40 -1.92 12.99
CA PRO A 125 4.65 -3.06 13.52
C PRO A 125 5.35 -4.39 13.19
N MET A 126 5.94 -4.54 11.99
CA MET A 126 6.68 -5.74 11.62
C MET A 126 7.86 -5.98 12.55
N GLY A 127 8.71 -4.96 12.77
CA GLY A 127 9.88 -5.15 13.62
C GLY A 127 9.53 -5.29 15.10
N LEU A 128 8.44 -4.69 15.61
CA LEU A 128 7.98 -4.95 16.99
C LEU A 128 7.43 -6.37 17.16
N ALA A 129 6.86 -6.95 16.10
CA ALA A 129 6.34 -8.32 16.11
C ALA A 129 7.45 -9.37 15.93
N MET A 130 8.52 -9.05 15.22
CA MET A 130 9.60 -9.98 14.87
C MET A 130 10.82 -9.90 15.80
N LEU A 131 11.18 -8.72 16.31
CA LEU A 131 12.36 -8.56 17.18
C LEU A 131 12.07 -8.90 18.64
N ASP A 132 13.12 -9.38 19.31
CA ASP A 132 13.16 -9.51 20.75
C ASP A 132 12.94 -8.17 21.46
N LYS A 133 12.22 -8.21 22.60
CA LYS A 133 11.93 -7.01 23.42
C LYS A 133 13.16 -6.23 23.87
N ARG A 134 14.31 -6.90 23.96
CA ARG A 134 15.60 -6.29 24.33
C ARG A 134 16.09 -5.31 23.27
N ASP A 135 15.76 -5.59 22.00
CA ASP A 135 16.28 -4.85 20.85
C ASP A 135 15.32 -3.76 20.36
N HIS A 136 14.10 -3.71 20.90
CA HIS A 136 13.11 -2.67 20.57
C HIS A 136 13.65 -1.26 20.79
N LYS A 137 14.55 -1.05 21.76
CA LYS A 137 15.20 0.25 21.98
C LYS A 137 16.10 0.65 20.79
N TYR A 138 16.93 -0.27 20.31
CA TYR A 138 17.85 -0.03 19.20
C TYR A 138 17.08 0.13 17.88
N MET A 139 16.03 -0.67 17.70
CA MET A 139 15.11 -0.56 16.58
C MET A 139 14.38 0.79 16.55
N ALA A 140 13.85 1.26 17.68
CA ALA A 140 13.20 2.58 17.78
C ALA A 140 14.16 3.72 17.41
N LEU A 141 15.39 3.70 17.96
CA LEU A 141 16.42 4.69 17.63
C LEU A 141 16.79 4.67 16.14
N GLY A 142 16.97 3.48 15.57
CA GLY A 142 17.27 3.30 14.15
C GLY A 142 16.16 3.87 13.27
N ILE A 143 14.90 3.51 13.53
CA ILE A 143 13.76 3.98 12.75
C ILE A 143 13.58 5.50 12.87
N MET A 144 13.65 6.06 14.08
CA MET A 144 13.55 7.51 14.27
C MET A 144 14.67 8.25 13.54
N SER A 145 15.91 7.73 13.56
CA SER A 145 17.01 8.31 12.79
C SER A 145 16.80 8.20 11.28
N GLY A 146 16.22 7.09 10.80
CA GLY A 146 15.86 6.92 9.39
C GLY A 146 14.80 7.90 8.94
N ILE A 147 13.78 8.16 9.77
CA ILE A 147 12.72 9.14 9.49
C ILE A 147 13.31 10.55 9.26
N LEU A 148 14.39 10.91 9.94
CA LEU A 148 15.06 12.20 9.74
C LEU A 148 15.62 12.38 8.32
N THR A 149 15.93 11.29 7.62
CA THR A 149 16.51 11.33 6.27
C THR A 149 15.47 11.38 5.16
N ILE A 150 14.18 11.15 5.47
CA ILE A 150 13.08 11.16 4.49
C ILE A 150 13.06 12.45 3.65
N PRO A 151 13.00 13.67 4.23
CA PRO A 151 12.89 14.89 3.42
C PRO A 151 14.11 15.09 2.52
N VAL A 152 15.29 14.64 2.96
CA VAL A 152 16.51 14.72 2.15
C VAL A 152 16.40 13.80 0.93
N GLY A 153 15.96 12.56 1.11
CA GLY A 153 15.80 11.61 0.00
C GLY A 153 14.67 12.02 -0.95
N VAL A 154 13.54 12.49 -0.41
CA VAL A 154 12.44 13.04 -1.23
C VAL A 154 12.96 14.23 -2.02
N MET A 155 13.67 15.18 -1.41
CA MET A 155 14.23 16.34 -2.10
C MET A 155 15.17 15.94 -3.24
N ILE A 156 16.12 15.03 -2.99
CA ILE A 156 17.07 14.59 -4.02
C ILE A 156 16.34 13.89 -5.18
N ALA A 157 15.43 12.97 -4.90
CA ALA A 157 14.66 12.28 -5.93
C ALA A 157 13.82 13.26 -6.76
N SER A 158 13.19 14.24 -6.10
CA SER A 158 12.37 15.27 -6.74
C SER A 158 13.20 16.20 -7.63
N LEU A 159 14.42 16.55 -7.19
CA LEU A 159 15.36 17.33 -8.00
C LEU A 159 15.80 16.54 -9.23
N ILE A 160 16.14 15.26 -9.09
CA ILE A 160 16.50 14.40 -10.24
C ILE A 160 15.34 14.35 -11.24
N LEU A 161 14.09 14.21 -10.78
CA LEU A 161 12.92 14.23 -11.66
C LEU A 161 12.72 15.60 -12.32
N ALA A 162 12.90 16.70 -11.60
CA ALA A 162 12.81 18.05 -12.14
C ALA A 162 13.84 18.32 -13.25
N PHE A 163 15.07 17.82 -13.10
CA PHE A 163 16.11 17.95 -14.13
C PHE A 163 15.90 16.99 -15.31
N SER A 164 15.46 15.76 -15.04
CA SER A 164 15.34 14.73 -16.07
C SER A 164 14.09 14.87 -16.94
N ASN A 165 13.10 15.68 -16.52
CA ASN A 165 11.83 15.90 -17.22
C ASN A 165 11.24 14.62 -17.83
N PRO A 166 11.07 13.55 -17.03
CA PRO A 166 10.66 12.26 -17.57
C PRO A 166 9.23 12.32 -18.12
N GLN A 167 9.01 11.60 -19.22
CA GLN A 167 7.67 11.36 -19.73
C GLN A 167 7.04 10.21 -18.93
N VAL A 168 5.88 10.48 -18.33
CA VAL A 168 5.10 9.54 -17.54
C VAL A 168 3.83 9.17 -18.32
N ARG A 169 3.32 7.98 -18.05
CA ARG A 169 2.11 7.45 -18.70
C ARG A 169 0.86 7.95 -18.00
N GLU A 170 -0.15 8.28 -18.78
CA GLU A 170 -1.44 8.74 -18.27
C GLU A 170 -2.23 7.63 -17.57
N LEU A 171 -2.09 6.41 -18.06
CA LEU A 171 -2.76 5.21 -17.59
C LEU A 171 -1.72 4.18 -17.12
N VAL A 172 -2.06 3.43 -16.07
CA VAL A 172 -1.24 2.34 -15.54
C VAL A 172 -1.27 1.17 -16.53
N SER A 173 -0.38 1.20 -17.52
CA SER A 173 -0.19 0.12 -18.49
C SER A 173 1.28 -0.08 -18.78
N THR A 174 1.71 -1.33 -18.90
CA THR A 174 3.09 -1.72 -19.25
C THR A 174 3.39 -1.55 -20.74
N SER A 175 2.38 -1.39 -21.59
CA SER A 175 2.50 -1.29 -23.05
C SER A 175 1.99 0.03 -23.65
N GLY A 176 1.58 1.01 -22.84
CA GLY A 176 1.12 2.32 -23.31
C GLY A 176 2.25 3.31 -23.61
N GLU A 177 1.99 4.28 -24.50
CA GLU A 177 2.92 5.39 -24.76
C GLU A 177 2.98 6.36 -23.57
N ALA A 178 4.16 6.92 -23.31
CA ALA A 178 4.35 7.95 -22.29
C ALA A 178 4.04 9.32 -22.89
N SER A 179 2.84 9.84 -22.60
CA SER A 179 2.31 11.06 -23.22
C SER A 179 2.37 12.30 -22.34
N TYR A 180 2.67 12.16 -21.04
CA TYR A 180 2.66 13.28 -20.10
C TYR A 180 4.07 13.67 -19.67
N GLN A 181 4.46 14.91 -19.93
CA GLN A 181 5.75 15.41 -19.45
C GLN A 181 5.58 15.90 -18.01
N LEU A 182 6.32 15.28 -17.09
CA LEU A 182 6.30 15.67 -15.69
C LEU A 182 7.08 16.99 -15.52
N ALA A 183 6.40 18.05 -15.08
CA ALA A 183 7.01 19.37 -14.90
C ALA A 183 6.97 19.78 -13.42
N LEU A 184 7.94 19.27 -12.65
CA LEU A 184 8.09 19.63 -11.24
C LEU A 184 8.77 21.00 -11.10
N GLY A 185 7.98 22.03 -10.81
CA GLY A 185 8.52 23.34 -10.44
C GLY A 185 9.25 23.29 -9.10
N LEU A 186 10.38 23.98 -8.98
CA LEU A 186 11.11 24.06 -7.69
C LEU A 186 10.21 24.57 -6.56
N GLY A 187 9.35 25.53 -6.84
CA GLY A 187 8.40 26.08 -5.85
C GLY A 187 7.42 25.03 -5.31
N SER A 188 6.88 24.15 -6.14
CA SER A 188 5.96 23.09 -5.69
C SER A 188 6.70 22.01 -4.92
N ILE A 189 7.95 21.70 -5.26
CA ILE A 189 8.78 20.77 -4.48
C ILE A 189 8.97 21.30 -3.06
N PHE A 190 9.39 22.56 -2.89
CA PHE A 190 9.64 23.13 -1.56
C PHE A 190 8.36 23.27 -0.74
N ALA A 191 7.25 23.71 -1.34
CA ALA A 191 5.96 23.81 -0.65
C ALA A 191 5.49 22.44 -0.13
N ASN A 192 5.61 21.40 -0.94
CA ASN A 192 5.26 20.03 -0.57
C ASN A 192 6.22 19.42 0.47
N LEU A 193 7.49 19.81 0.48
CA LEU A 193 8.48 19.33 1.45
C LEU A 193 8.34 20.00 2.82
N LEU A 194 7.77 21.22 2.88
CA LEU A 194 7.72 22.04 4.08
C LEU A 194 7.03 21.35 5.27
N PRO A 195 5.84 20.73 5.14
CA PRO A 195 5.20 20.03 6.26
C PRO A 195 6.05 18.85 6.78
N ILE A 196 6.69 18.10 5.88
CA ILE A 196 7.56 16.97 6.22
C ILE A 196 8.79 17.47 6.97
N LEU A 197 9.38 18.59 6.53
CA LEU A 197 10.53 19.20 7.17
C LEU A 197 10.19 19.69 8.57
N ILE A 198 9.04 20.33 8.77
CA ILE A 198 8.56 20.76 10.09
C ILE A 198 8.45 19.55 11.03
N PHE A 199 7.82 18.46 10.57
CA PHE A 199 7.69 17.23 11.35
C PHE A 199 9.06 16.64 11.71
N VAL A 200 9.97 16.55 10.75
CA VAL A 200 11.31 15.98 10.95
C VAL A 200 12.17 16.83 11.88
N VAL A 201 12.11 18.15 11.77
CA VAL A 201 12.81 19.06 12.70
C VAL A 201 12.26 18.90 14.11
N ALA A 202 10.93 18.83 14.28
CA ALA A 202 10.32 18.57 15.58
C ALA A 202 10.77 17.22 16.16
N LEU A 203 10.83 16.17 15.35
CA LEU A 203 11.31 14.85 15.75
C LEU A 203 12.80 14.89 16.12
N ALA A 204 13.64 15.60 15.35
CA ALA A 204 15.07 15.76 15.64
C ALA A 204 15.30 16.48 16.98
N LEU A 205 14.54 17.54 17.25
CA LEU A 205 14.58 18.25 18.53
C LEU A 205 14.12 17.33 19.68
N GLY A 206 13.05 16.57 19.48
CA GLY A 206 12.58 15.58 20.45
C GLY A 206 13.64 14.53 20.78
N LEU A 207 14.33 14.01 19.77
CA LEU A 207 15.40 13.02 19.95
C LEU A 207 16.64 13.61 20.64
N ARG A 208 16.96 14.89 20.37
CA ARG A 208 18.09 15.59 20.99
C ARG A 208 17.84 15.93 22.46
N PHE A 209 16.64 16.39 22.81
CA PHE A 209 16.34 16.87 24.16
C PHE A 209 15.73 15.82 25.08
N LEU A 210 14.98 14.85 24.54
CA LEU A 210 14.18 13.89 25.32
C LEU A 210 14.21 12.46 24.71
N PRO A 211 15.39 11.84 24.49
CA PRO A 211 15.49 10.56 23.80
C PRO A 211 14.74 9.42 24.50
N ASP A 212 14.81 9.33 25.84
CA ASP A 212 14.13 8.26 26.58
C ASP A 212 12.60 8.35 26.51
N MET A 213 12.05 9.56 26.46
CA MET A 213 10.62 9.77 26.25
C MET A 213 10.21 9.41 24.83
N MET A 214 11.04 9.74 23.84
CA MET A 214 10.75 9.40 22.45
C MET A 214 10.77 7.90 22.20
N ILE A 215 11.71 7.16 22.80
CA ILE A 215 11.75 5.69 22.71
C ILE A 215 10.49 5.07 23.32
N LYS A 216 10.10 5.49 24.53
CA LYS A 216 8.88 4.98 25.16
C LYS A 216 7.63 5.32 24.34
N GLY A 217 7.54 6.56 23.86
CA GLY A 217 6.46 7.02 22.98
C GLY A 217 6.37 6.19 21.70
N PHE A 218 7.51 5.92 21.06
CA PHE A 218 7.59 5.10 19.86
C PHE A 218 7.08 3.67 20.07
N ILE A 219 7.48 3.02 21.17
CA ILE A 219 7.03 1.65 21.49
C ILE A 219 5.52 1.64 21.74
N ILE A 220 4.99 2.64 22.45
CA ILE A 220 3.54 2.77 22.69
C ILE A 220 2.81 3.00 21.37
N PHE A 221 3.30 3.91 20.53
CA PHE A 221 2.75 4.20 19.21
C PHE A 221 2.70 2.96 18.33
N GLY A 222 3.81 2.20 18.23
CA GLY A 222 3.86 0.99 17.43
C GLY A 222 2.90 -0.10 17.92
N ARG A 223 2.74 -0.26 19.24
CA ARG A 223 1.75 -1.18 19.83
C ARG A 223 0.31 -0.73 19.58
N ALA A 224 0.03 0.57 19.67
CA ALA A 224 -1.28 1.13 19.40
C ALA A 224 -1.67 0.94 17.92
N MET A 225 -0.73 1.19 17.01
CA MET A 225 -0.93 0.99 15.57
C MET A 225 -1.14 -0.48 15.22
N ASP A 226 -0.34 -1.40 15.75
CA ASP A 226 -0.54 -2.85 15.57
C ASP A 226 -1.92 -3.31 16.07
N ALA A 227 -2.37 -2.80 17.22
CA ALA A 227 -3.70 -3.07 17.74
C ALA A 227 -4.81 -2.52 16.82
N ALA A 228 -4.67 -1.28 16.33
CA ALA A 228 -5.63 -0.66 15.42
C ALA A 228 -5.73 -1.43 14.09
N ILE A 229 -4.62 -1.80 13.48
CA ILE A 229 -4.56 -2.60 12.25
C ILE A 229 -5.30 -3.93 12.45
N LYS A 230 -5.04 -4.64 13.55
CA LYS A 230 -5.71 -5.91 13.86
C LYS A 230 -7.21 -5.73 14.06
N LEU A 231 -7.63 -4.68 14.75
CA LEU A 231 -9.06 -4.36 14.94
C LEU A 231 -9.74 -4.08 13.61
N VAL A 232 -9.15 -3.23 12.76
CA VAL A 232 -9.72 -2.94 11.44
C VAL A 232 -9.80 -4.21 10.60
N LEU A 233 -8.73 -5.01 10.57
CA LEU A 233 -8.74 -6.27 9.83
C LEU A 233 -9.87 -7.21 10.28
N VAL A 234 -10.02 -7.43 11.59
CA VAL A 234 -11.07 -8.31 12.13
C VAL A 234 -12.45 -7.72 11.86
N PHE A 235 -12.65 -6.42 12.04
CA PHE A 235 -13.93 -5.78 11.74
C PHE A 235 -14.29 -5.86 10.26
N SER A 236 -13.34 -5.65 9.36
CA SER A 236 -13.57 -5.80 7.92
C SER A 236 -13.91 -7.24 7.53
N ILE A 237 -13.29 -8.24 8.17
CA ILE A 237 -13.64 -9.66 7.98
C ILE A 237 -15.06 -9.92 8.47
N VAL A 238 -15.41 -9.45 9.67
CA VAL A 238 -16.76 -9.61 10.23
C VAL A 238 -17.79 -8.92 9.34
N GLU A 239 -17.56 -7.67 8.94
CA GLU A 239 -18.44 -6.92 8.03
C GLU A 239 -18.64 -7.66 6.70
N TYR A 240 -17.56 -8.24 6.14
CA TYR A 240 -17.63 -9.01 4.91
C TYR A 240 -18.54 -10.24 5.02
N PHE A 241 -18.54 -10.94 6.16
CA PHE A 241 -19.31 -12.17 6.35
C PHE A 241 -20.69 -11.98 7.02
N THR A 242 -20.85 -10.99 7.91
CA THR A 242 -22.08 -10.77 8.71
C THR A 242 -22.78 -9.46 8.41
N GLY A 243 -22.16 -8.56 7.64
CA GLY A 243 -22.80 -7.31 7.25
C GLY A 243 -24.11 -7.58 6.50
N PRO A 244 -25.10 -6.67 6.57
CA PRO A 244 -26.26 -6.74 5.71
C PRO A 244 -25.75 -6.69 4.27
N SER A 245 -25.71 -7.86 3.64
CA SER A 245 -25.20 -8.12 2.29
C SER A 245 -25.24 -6.90 1.36
N PRO A 246 -24.14 -6.54 0.65
CA PRO A 246 -24.33 -6.06 -0.70
C PRO A 246 -24.73 -7.28 -1.54
N ARG A 247 -25.99 -7.73 -1.39
CA ARG A 247 -26.67 -8.30 -2.56
C ARG A 247 -26.65 -7.17 -3.55
N CYS A 248 -25.80 -7.27 -4.56
CA CYS A 248 -25.78 -6.46 -5.78
C CYS A 248 -26.80 -5.30 -5.74
N SER A 249 -26.48 -4.22 -5.03
CA SER A 249 -27.28 -3.01 -5.15
C SER A 249 -26.67 -2.25 -6.30
N ALA A 250 -27.40 -2.28 -7.41
CA ALA A 250 -27.21 -1.42 -8.54
C ALA A 250 -27.09 0.05 -8.08
N ALA A 251 -25.87 0.54 -7.90
CA ALA A 251 -25.60 1.96 -7.73
C ALA A 251 -25.31 2.54 -9.12
N GLY A 252 -26.40 2.91 -9.80
CA GLY A 252 -26.37 3.60 -11.08
C GLY A 252 -27.76 3.94 -11.60
N ALA A 253 -28.71 4.24 -10.72
CA ALA A 253 -30.06 4.66 -11.13
C ALA A 253 -30.50 5.92 -10.36
N SER A 254 -30.18 7.07 -10.95
CA SER A 254 -30.83 8.37 -10.76
C SER A 254 -30.17 9.30 -11.79
N THR A 255 -30.81 9.97 -12.75
CA THR A 255 -32.23 10.15 -13.12
C THR A 255 -32.21 10.99 -14.42
N ARG A 256 -32.84 10.57 -15.53
CA ARG A 256 -33.75 11.43 -16.34
C ARG A 256 -34.44 10.69 -17.51
N SER A 257 -35.77 10.87 -17.54
CA SER A 257 -36.73 10.88 -18.67
C SER A 257 -37.08 9.62 -19.48
N SER A 258 -38.26 9.09 -19.12
CA SER A 258 -39.44 8.70 -19.96
C SER A 258 -39.45 7.41 -20.81
N PRO A 259 -40.65 6.81 -20.98
CA PRO A 259 -40.83 5.36 -21.11
C PRO A 259 -41.01 4.91 -22.55
N THR A 260 -41.11 3.59 -22.75
CA THR A 260 -41.96 2.82 -23.69
C THR A 260 -41.19 1.71 -24.43
N GLN A 261 -41.85 0.55 -24.51
CA GLN A 261 -41.64 -0.59 -25.42
C GLN A 261 -40.79 -1.78 -24.93
N ARG A 262 -41.53 -2.65 -24.24
CA ARG A 262 -41.42 -4.10 -24.22
C ARG A 262 -41.51 -4.66 -25.66
N THR A 263 -40.56 -5.48 -26.15
CA THR A 263 -40.78 -6.74 -26.92
C THR A 263 -39.49 -7.37 -27.51
N ARG A 264 -39.38 -8.69 -27.29
CA ARG A 264 -38.62 -9.77 -27.99
C ARG A 264 -37.08 -9.90 -27.81
N PRO A 265 -36.57 -11.15 -27.62
CA PRO A 265 -35.15 -11.43 -27.55
C PRO A 265 -34.58 -11.55 -28.98
N ALA A 266 -33.54 -10.77 -29.27
CA ALA A 266 -32.78 -10.84 -30.53
C ALA A 266 -31.32 -11.21 -30.23
N PRO A 267 -30.66 -11.98 -31.12
CA PRO A 267 -29.38 -12.63 -30.86
C PRO A 267 -28.24 -11.62 -30.78
N TRP A 268 -27.24 -11.96 -29.97
CA TRP A 268 -26.08 -11.14 -29.64
C TRP A 268 -25.31 -10.69 -30.90
N LYS A 269 -25.39 -9.39 -31.21
CA LYS A 269 -24.43 -8.67 -32.06
C LYS A 269 -23.63 -7.71 -31.16
N PRO A 270 -22.31 -7.56 -31.36
CA PRO A 270 -21.52 -6.63 -30.59
C PRO A 270 -21.73 -5.20 -31.12
N PRO A 271 -22.02 -4.19 -30.27
CA PRO A 271 -21.82 -2.80 -30.63
C PRO A 271 -20.43 -2.34 -30.19
N ALA A 272 -19.83 -1.54 -31.07
CA ALA A 272 -18.52 -0.95 -30.93
C ALA A 272 -18.41 0.05 -29.76
N THR A 273 -17.23 0.02 -29.12
CA THR A 273 -16.50 1.14 -28.49
C THR A 273 -17.30 2.24 -27.78
N SER A 274 -17.36 2.14 -26.45
CA SER A 274 -17.13 3.30 -25.57
C SER A 274 -16.43 2.84 -24.29
N ALA A 275 -15.42 3.61 -23.90
CA ALA A 275 -14.41 3.26 -22.92
C ALA A 275 -14.89 3.43 -21.48
N SER A 276 -14.57 2.44 -20.63
CA SER A 276 -14.22 2.54 -19.19
C SER A 276 -14.38 1.17 -18.52
N CYS A 277 -13.75 0.13 -19.07
CA CYS A 277 -13.46 -1.09 -18.34
C CYS A 277 -11.99 -1.04 -17.93
N TRP A 278 -11.77 -1.05 -16.63
CA TRP A 278 -10.52 -1.37 -15.94
C TRP A 278 -9.62 -2.30 -16.76
N PRO A 279 -8.31 -2.01 -16.92
CA PRO A 279 -7.42 -2.99 -17.52
C PRO A 279 -7.37 -4.23 -16.64
N ALA A 280 -7.50 -5.38 -17.29
CA ALA A 280 -7.63 -6.70 -16.70
C ALA A 280 -6.61 -6.96 -15.57
N PRO A 281 -7.02 -7.64 -14.48
CA PRO A 281 -6.07 -8.12 -13.49
C PRO A 281 -5.11 -9.12 -14.15
N SER A 282 -3.81 -8.96 -13.89
CA SER A 282 -2.80 -9.98 -14.20
C SER A 282 -3.20 -11.33 -13.57
N PRO A 283 -2.78 -12.47 -14.13
CA PRO A 283 -3.19 -13.80 -13.67
C PRO A 283 -2.86 -14.09 -12.18
N TRP A 284 -2.01 -13.29 -11.55
CA TRP A 284 -1.63 -13.43 -10.13
C TRP A 284 -2.69 -12.91 -9.15
N SER A 285 -3.42 -11.82 -9.49
CA SER A 285 -4.48 -11.27 -8.63
C SER A 285 -5.70 -12.20 -8.54
N THR A 286 -5.99 -12.95 -9.60
CA THR A 286 -7.09 -13.93 -9.62
C THR A 286 -6.68 -15.25 -8.93
N CYS A 287 -5.38 -15.59 -8.95
CA CYS A 287 -4.86 -16.74 -8.22
C CYS A 287 -4.86 -16.50 -6.69
N CYS A 288 -4.42 -15.32 -6.21
CA CYS A 288 -4.48 -15.03 -4.77
C CYS A 288 -5.89 -15.12 -4.18
N ALA A 289 -6.92 -14.63 -4.89
CA ALA A 289 -8.29 -14.67 -4.41
C ALA A 289 -8.93 -16.07 -4.48
N SER A 290 -8.60 -16.89 -5.48
CA SER A 290 -9.22 -18.20 -5.67
C SER A 290 -8.48 -19.35 -4.98
N THR A 291 -7.15 -19.28 -4.88
CA THR A 291 -6.33 -20.33 -4.23
C THR A 291 -6.47 -20.28 -2.71
N TRP A 292 -6.62 -19.10 -2.10
CA TRP A 292 -6.72 -18.95 -0.64
C TRP A 292 -8.12 -19.16 -0.06
N ALA A 293 -9.18 -19.06 -0.87
CA ALA A 293 -10.54 -19.42 -0.44
C ALA A 293 -10.81 -20.95 -0.43
N SER A 294 -9.92 -21.73 -1.05
CA SER A 294 -10.11 -23.18 -1.25
C SER A 294 -9.81 -24.09 -0.03
N PRO A 295 -8.85 -23.80 0.88
CA PRO A 295 -8.59 -24.68 2.03
C PRO A 295 -9.70 -24.59 3.09
N TRP A 296 -10.34 -23.42 3.22
CA TRP A 296 -11.41 -23.20 4.20
C TRP A 296 -12.75 -23.83 3.78
N LYS A 297 -13.01 -23.92 2.47
CA LYS A 297 -14.21 -24.64 1.96
C LYS A 297 -14.10 -26.16 2.10
N THR A 298 -12.89 -26.71 2.02
CA THR A 298 -12.68 -28.17 2.12
C THR A 298 -12.63 -28.67 3.57
N SER A 299 -12.15 -27.85 4.52
CA SER A 299 -12.15 -28.20 5.94
C SER A 299 -13.54 -28.13 6.58
N ALA A 300 -14.37 -27.14 6.20
CA ALA A 300 -15.76 -27.03 6.68
C ALA A 300 -16.69 -28.16 6.14
N ALA A 301 -16.37 -28.72 4.97
CA ALA A 301 -17.14 -29.84 4.40
C ALA A 301 -16.79 -31.20 5.05
N ARG A 302 -15.57 -31.40 5.56
CA ARG A 302 -15.18 -32.67 6.22
C ARG A 302 -15.69 -32.79 7.65
N SER A 303 -15.94 -31.68 8.37
CA SER A 303 -16.51 -31.72 9.72
C SER A 303 -18.03 -31.92 9.77
N ALA A 304 -18.73 -31.79 8.63
CA ALA A 304 -20.18 -31.98 8.53
C ALA A 304 -20.60 -33.41 8.09
N SER A 305 -19.64 -34.27 7.73
CA SER A 305 -19.86 -35.67 7.32
C SER A 305 -19.43 -36.70 8.37
N ALA A 306 -18.98 -36.26 9.55
CA ALA A 306 -18.52 -37.11 10.65
C ALA A 306 -19.31 -36.86 11.96
N ARG A 307 -20.64 -36.71 11.82
CA ARG A 307 -21.61 -36.95 12.89
C ARG A 307 -22.79 -37.73 12.32
#